data_AF-A0A3E3IVX1-F1
#
_entry.id   AF-A0A3E3IVX1-F1
#
_cell.length_a   1.000
_cell.length_b   1.000
_cell.length_c   1.000
_cell.angle_alpha   90.00
_cell.angle_beta   90.00
_cell.angle_gamma   90.00
#
_symmetry.space_group_name_H-M   'P 1'
#
loop_
_entity.id
_entity.type
_entity.pdbx_description
1 polymer ?
#
loop_
_entity_poly.entity_id
_entity_poly.type
_entity_poly.pdbx_seq_one_letter_code
_entity_poly.pdbx_strand_id
1 'polypeptide(L)'
;MIDEMAITLLEKVKDQYPHVAHPAAMRARITMAQELPEEYSYDIKLTEKETGVTREYTVTGHKHRYRVKVLGNNKDILESYPELVNIDSRQAYQVGDIVSVAFVGGETEAVIMGG
;
A
#
# COMPACT_ATOMS: atom_id res chain seq x y z
N MET A 1 -18.07 -28.19 3.68
CA MET A 1 -19.05 -27.14 4.04
C MET A 1 -18.42 -25.76 4.21
N ILE A 2 -17.41 -25.56 5.09
CA ILE A 2 -16.72 -24.25 5.18
C ILE A 2 -15.87 -23.97 3.93
N ASP A 3 -15.15 -24.98 3.42
CA ASP A 3 -14.29 -24.82 2.25
C ASP A 3 -15.06 -24.48 0.96
N GLU A 4 -16.23 -25.10 0.75
CA GLU A 4 -17.11 -24.76 -0.38
C GLU A 4 -17.66 -23.34 -0.27
N MET A 5 -17.97 -22.88 0.95
CA MET A 5 -18.40 -21.50 1.19
C MET A 5 -17.27 -20.50 0.87
N ALA A 6 -16.04 -20.81 1.28
CA ALA A 6 -14.87 -19.98 1.00
C ALA A 6 -14.61 -19.87 -0.51
N ILE A 7 -14.67 -20.99 -1.24
CA ILE A 7 -14.51 -21.03 -2.70
C ILE A 7 -15.62 -20.21 -3.38
N THR A 8 -16.88 -20.41 -2.99
CA THR A 8 -18.03 -19.69 -3.56
C THR A 8 -17.93 -18.17 -3.32
N LEU A 9 -17.44 -17.76 -2.15
CA LEU A 9 -17.22 -16.35 -1.84
C LEU A 9 -16.08 -15.76 -2.68
N LEU A 10 -14.97 -16.48 -2.83
CA LEU A 10 -13.84 -16.05 -3.65
C LEU A 10 -14.22 -15.91 -5.13
N GLU A 11 -15.03 -16.82 -5.67
CA GLU A 11 -15.56 -16.71 -7.04
C GLU A 11 -16.46 -15.48 -7.21
N LYS A 12 -17.39 -15.25 -6.27
CA LYS A 12 -18.23 -14.05 -6.30
C LYS A 12 -17.44 -12.75 -6.18
N VAL A 13 -16.36 -12.74 -5.39
CA VAL A 13 -15.47 -11.57 -5.27
C VAL A 13 -14.77 -11.31 -6.60
N LYS A 14 -14.34 -12.33 -7.33
CA LYS A 14 -13.74 -12.15 -8.66
C LYS A 14 -14.72 -11.58 -9.69
N ASP A 15 -15.98 -12.02 -9.66
CA ASP A 15 -17.02 -11.50 -10.56
C ASP A 15 -17.43 -10.06 -10.22
N GLN A 16 -17.51 -9.73 -8.93
CA GLN A 16 -17.87 -8.39 -8.46
C GLN A 16 -16.70 -7.39 -8.52
N TYR A 17 -15.46 -7.89 -8.42
CA TYR A 17 -14.23 -7.09 -8.37
C TYR A 17 -13.19 -7.66 -9.36
N PRO A 18 -13.45 -7.59 -10.69
CA PRO A 18 -12.56 -8.19 -11.71
C PRO A 18 -11.15 -7.58 -11.74
N HIS A 19 -10.97 -6.42 -11.13
CA HIS A 19 -9.69 -5.74 -10.92
C HIS A 19 -8.80 -6.42 -9.86
N VAL A 20 -9.35 -7.28 -9.00
CA VAL A 20 -8.58 -8.10 -8.04
C VAL A 20 -7.97 -9.33 -8.72
N ALA A 21 -8.54 -9.78 -9.84
CA ALA A 21 -8.10 -10.99 -10.54
C ALA A 21 -6.78 -10.82 -11.32
N HIS A 22 -6.38 -9.59 -11.62
CA HIS A 22 -5.13 -9.30 -12.34
C HIS A 22 -4.28 -8.34 -11.49
N PRO A 23 -3.05 -8.71 -11.10
CA PRO A 23 -2.18 -7.81 -10.38
C PRO A 23 -1.85 -6.61 -11.27
N ALA A 24 -2.48 -5.47 -11.00
CA ALA A 24 -2.29 -4.23 -11.72
C ALA A 24 -2.14 -3.09 -10.71
N ALA A 25 -1.15 -2.22 -10.96
CA ALA A 25 -1.02 -0.98 -10.20
C ALA A 25 -2.06 0.03 -10.71
N MET A 26 -2.80 0.63 -9.79
CA MET A 26 -3.79 1.67 -10.04
C MET A 26 -3.26 3.01 -9.52
N ARG A 27 -3.60 4.10 -10.20
CA ARG A 27 -3.40 5.43 -9.62
C ARG A 27 -4.50 5.69 -8.60
N ALA A 28 -4.13 6.21 -7.45
CA ALA A 28 -5.08 6.58 -6.41
C ALA A 28 -4.68 7.93 -5.79
N ARG A 29 -5.66 8.64 -5.25
CA ARG A 29 -5.45 9.88 -4.52
C ARG A 29 -5.57 9.62 -3.02
N ILE A 30 -4.62 10.10 -2.23
CA ILE A 30 -4.70 10.05 -0.76
C ILE A 30 -5.88 10.91 -0.30
N THR A 31 -6.85 10.29 0.38
CA THR A 31 -8.00 10.97 1.00
C THR A 31 -7.81 11.16 2.51
N MET A 32 -6.96 10.34 3.13
CA MET A 32 -6.61 10.44 4.54
C MET A 32 -5.15 10.00 4.74
N ALA A 33 -4.43 10.73 5.56
CA ALA A 33 -3.10 10.38 6.06
C ALA A 33 -3.11 10.44 7.60
N GLN A 34 -2.70 9.36 8.25
CA GLN A 34 -2.63 9.26 9.70
C GLN A 34 -1.27 8.70 10.10
N GLU A 35 -0.54 9.40 10.95
CA GLU A 35 0.65 8.83 11.59
C GLU A 35 0.24 7.78 12.63
N LEU A 36 0.90 6.63 12.59
CA LEU A 36 0.71 5.56 13.56
C LEU A 36 1.68 5.75 14.73
N PRO A 37 1.27 5.42 15.97
CA PRO A 37 2.16 5.47 17.12
C PRO A 37 3.26 4.39 17.08
N GLU A 38 3.17 3.44 16.14
CA GLU A 38 4.20 2.43 15.93
C GLU A 38 5.40 3.01 15.19
N GLU A 39 6.54 2.98 15.87
CA GLU A 39 7.84 3.20 15.25
C GLU A 39 8.37 1.88 14.66
N TYR A 40 9.02 1.98 13.51
CA TYR A 40 9.82 0.88 12.97
C TYR A 40 11.30 1.21 13.17
N SER A 41 12.07 0.20 13.58
CA SER A 41 13.53 0.29 13.71
C SER A 41 14.19 -0.75 12.83
N TYR A 42 15.25 -0.36 12.12
CA TYR A 42 16.10 -1.31 11.41
C TYR A 42 17.56 -0.87 11.48
N ASP A 43 18.44 -1.87 11.57
CA ASP A 43 19.87 -1.63 11.66
C ASP A 43 20.49 -1.54 10.28
N ILE A 44 21.31 -0.52 10.07
CA ILE A 44 22.09 -0.32 8.86
C ILE A 44 23.58 -0.33 9.21
N LYS A 45 24.38 -0.85 8.29
CA LYS A 45 25.84 -0.73 8.34
C LYS A 45 26.29 0.23 7.25
N LEU A 46 26.93 1.31 7.65
CA LEU A 46 27.53 2.27 6.74
C LEU A 46 29.03 2.01 6.70
N THR A 47 29.54 1.64 5.53
CA THR A 47 30.97 1.48 5.27
C THR A 47 31.47 2.67 4.48
N GLU A 48 32.38 3.43 5.06
CA GLU A 48 33.03 4.56 4.40
C GLU A 48 33.99 4.05 3.32
N LYS A 49 33.81 4.49 2.06
CA LYS A 49 34.62 4.00 0.93
C LYS A 49 36.10 4.36 1.02
N GLU A 50 36.42 5.48 1.67
CA GLU A 50 37.79 6.01 1.71
C GLU A 50 38.63 5.40 2.84
N THR A 51 38.02 5.16 4.01
CA THR A 51 38.71 4.65 5.20
C THR A 51 38.45 3.16 5.46
N GLY A 52 37.42 2.59 4.83
CA GLY A 52 36.98 1.21 5.06
C GLY A 52 36.29 0.99 6.43
N VAL A 53 36.12 2.05 7.22
CA VAL A 53 35.49 1.96 8.54
C VAL A 53 34.00 1.67 8.38
N THR A 54 33.53 0.61 9.02
CA THR A 54 32.12 0.26 9.08
C THR A 54 31.55 0.66 10.44
N ARG A 55 30.43 1.39 10.43
CA ARG A 55 29.68 1.77 11.63
C ARG A 55 28.25 1.26 11.54
N GLU A 56 27.73 0.80 12.67
CA GLU A 56 26.34 0.33 12.79
C GLU A 56 25.48 1.47 13.33
N TYR A 57 24.31 1.65 12.72
CA TYR A 57 23.33 2.66 13.11
C TYR A 57 21.95 2.03 13.14
N THR A 58 21.14 2.40 14.13
CA THR A 58 19.72 2.07 14.16
C THR A 58 18.94 3.26 13.62
N VAL A 59 18.18 3.05 12.55
CA VAL A 59 17.28 4.04 11.99
C VAL A 59 15.89 3.78 12.55
N THR A 60 15.30 4.78 13.20
CA THR A 60 13.90 4.77 13.64
C THR A 60 13.07 5.69 12.76
N GLY A 61 11.79 5.33 12.56
CA GLY A 61 10.84 6.16 11.83
C GLY A 61 9.40 5.78 12.16
N HIS A 62 8.46 6.66 11.85
CA HIS A 62 7.03 6.41 12.05
C HIS A 62 6.43 5.68 10.84
N LYS A 63 5.46 4.81 11.11
CA LYS A 63 4.58 4.31 10.04
C LYS A 63 3.41 5.28 9.86
N HIS A 64 2.85 5.28 8.67
CA HIS A 64 1.67 6.05 8.33
C HIS A 64 0.62 5.15 7.72
N ARG A 65 -0.65 5.37 8.07
CA ARG A 65 -1.82 4.70 7.54
C ARG A 65 -2.59 5.64 6.63
N TYR A 66 -2.97 5.14 5.47
CA TYR A 66 -3.63 5.90 4.42
C TYR A 66 -4.99 5.33 4.05
N ARG A 67 -5.83 6.23 3.53
CA ARG A 67 -6.99 5.90 2.71
C ARG A 67 -6.82 6.53 1.35
N VAL A 68 -7.25 5.83 0.32
CA VAL A 68 -7.08 6.28 -1.07
C VAL A 68 -8.31 5.97 -1.91
N LYS A 69 -8.64 6.89 -2.82
CA LYS A 69 -9.62 6.62 -3.89
C LYS A 69 -8.90 6.42 -5.21
N VAL A 70 -9.23 5.33 -5.91
CA VAL A 70 -8.68 5.03 -7.23
C VAL A 70 -9.13 6.09 -8.24
N LEU A 71 -8.22 6.46 -9.13
CA LEU A 71 -8.44 7.39 -10.21
C LEU A 71 -8.64 6.64 -11.53
N GLY A 72 -9.58 7.10 -12.34
CA GLY A 72 -9.73 6.65 -13.72
C GLY A 72 -8.66 7.22 -14.66
N ASN A 73 -8.72 6.84 -15.94
CA ASN A 73 -7.75 7.28 -16.96
C ASN A 73 -7.66 8.80 -17.11
N ASN A 74 -8.75 9.52 -16.81
CA ASN A 74 -8.83 10.98 -16.88
C ASN A 74 -8.30 11.69 -15.62
N LYS A 75 -7.78 10.94 -14.63
CA LYS A 75 -7.36 11.42 -13.29
C LYS A 75 -8.51 11.90 -12.39
N ASP A 76 -9.74 11.63 -12.80
CA ASP A 76 -10.93 11.80 -11.97
C ASP A 76 -11.12 10.62 -11.02
N ILE A 77 -11.82 10.86 -9.91
CA ILE A 77 -12.15 9.81 -8.95
C ILE A 77 -13.05 8.77 -9.64
N LEU A 78 -12.65 7.50 -9.56
CA LEU A 78 -13.43 6.40 -10.07
C LEU A 78 -14.45 5.97 -9.00
N GLU A 79 -15.63 6.59 -8.98
CA GLU A 79 -16.66 6.33 -7.95
C GLU A 79 -17.19 4.89 -7.95
N SER A 80 -17.05 4.16 -9.06
CA SER A 80 -17.38 2.73 -9.11
C SER A 80 -16.40 1.85 -8.34
N TYR A 81 -15.26 2.39 -7.92
CA TYR A 81 -14.22 1.67 -7.21
C TYR A 81 -14.26 2.06 -5.72
N PRO A 82 -14.31 1.08 -4.78
CA PRO A 82 -14.40 1.38 -3.36
C PRO A 82 -13.16 2.12 -2.84
N GLU A 83 -13.34 2.92 -1.79
CA GLU A 83 -12.19 3.51 -1.11
C GLU A 83 -11.34 2.41 -0.48
N LEU A 84 -10.04 2.44 -0.76
CA LEU A 84 -9.09 1.52 -0.17
C LEU A 84 -8.61 2.11 1.15
N VAL A 85 -8.69 1.31 2.21
CA VAL A 85 -8.41 1.73 3.58
C VAL A 85 -7.36 0.85 4.22
N ASN A 86 -6.82 1.30 5.36
CA ASN A 86 -5.81 0.57 6.13
C ASN A 86 -4.53 0.26 5.34
N ILE A 87 -4.13 1.17 4.45
CA ILE A 87 -2.90 1.01 3.69
C ILE A 87 -1.74 1.60 4.49
N ASP A 88 -0.86 0.75 5.00
CA ASP A 88 0.29 1.19 5.79
C ASP A 88 1.52 1.43 4.89
N SER A 89 2.23 2.53 5.10
CA SER A 89 3.49 2.83 4.44
C SER A 89 4.47 3.51 5.39
N ARG A 90 5.76 3.24 5.17
CA ARG A 90 6.88 3.95 5.81
C ARG A 90 7.17 5.29 5.14
N GLN A 91 6.66 5.51 3.93
CA GLN A 91 6.76 6.78 3.23
C GLN A 91 5.66 7.72 3.72
N ALA A 92 6.01 8.99 3.89
CA ALA A 92 5.10 10.05 4.25
C ALA A 92 4.47 10.65 2.99
N TYR A 93 3.14 10.68 2.94
CA TYR A 93 2.33 11.31 1.89
C TYR A 93 1.32 12.26 2.53
N GLN A 94 0.86 13.23 1.75
CA GLN A 94 -0.14 14.21 2.14
C GLN A 94 -1.49 13.91 1.49
N VAL A 95 -2.57 14.40 2.11
CA VAL A 95 -3.90 14.34 1.52
C VAL A 95 -3.89 15.12 0.21
N GLY A 96 -4.36 14.48 -0.87
CA GLY A 96 -4.32 15.02 -2.23
C GLY A 96 -3.21 14.45 -3.11
N ASP A 97 -2.18 13.84 -2.53
CA ASP A 97 -1.10 13.21 -3.29
C ASP A 97 -1.64 12.08 -4.17
N ILE A 98 -1.03 11.92 -5.36
CA ILE A 98 -1.35 10.82 -6.27
C ILE A 98 -0.29 9.75 -6.09
N VAL A 99 -0.72 8.54 -5.76
CA VAL A 99 0.13 7.37 -5.54
C VAL A 99 -0.26 6.22 -6.45
N SER A 100 0.67 5.29 -6.65
CA SER A 100 0.43 4.01 -7.31
C SER A 100 0.20 2.94 -6.25
N VAL A 101 -0.91 2.23 -6.37
CA VAL A 101 -1.38 1.25 -5.40
C VAL A 101 -1.61 -0.08 -6.10
N ALA A 102 -1.17 -1.18 -5.51
CA ALA A 102 -1.34 -2.52 -6.08
C ALA A 102 -1.79 -3.51 -5.01
N PHE A 103 -2.46 -4.59 -5.43
CA PHE A 103 -2.68 -5.77 -4.61
C PHE A 103 -1.58 -6.77 -4.93
N VAL A 104 -0.74 -7.06 -3.93
CA VAL A 104 0.39 -7.99 -4.08
C VAL A 104 -0.03 -9.35 -3.52
N GLY A 105 0.32 -10.44 -4.20
CA GLY A 105 0.13 -11.80 -3.67
C GLY A 105 -1.29 -12.38 -3.76
N GLY A 106 -2.23 -11.70 -4.45
CA GLY A 106 -3.64 -12.15 -4.52
C GLY A 106 -4.41 -11.94 -3.22
N GLU A 107 -3.84 -11.17 -2.29
CA GLU A 107 -4.47 -10.77 -1.04
C GLU A 107 -5.38 -9.54 -1.26
N THR A 108 -6.31 -9.32 -0.34
CA THR A 108 -7.21 -8.15 -0.37
C THR A 108 -6.58 -6.89 0.22
N GLU A 109 -5.31 -6.95 0.63
CA GLU A 109 -4.57 -5.82 1.17
C GLU A 109 -3.85 -5.07 0.05
N ALA A 110 -4.12 -3.77 -0.02
CA ALA A 110 -3.50 -2.88 -0.99
C ALA A 110 -2.21 -2.29 -0.41
N VAL A 111 -1.18 -2.15 -1.24
CA VAL A 111 0.09 -1.53 -0.87
C VAL A 111 0.39 -0.34 -1.77
N ILE A 112 0.94 0.73 -1.18
CA ILE A 112 1.49 1.86 -1.95
C ILE A 112 2.87 1.47 -2.46
N MET A 113 3.03 1.51 -3.79
CA MET A 113 4.27 1.19 -4.49
C MET A 113 5.16 2.42 -4.71
N GLY A 114 4.57 3.62 -4.67
CA GLY A 114 5.27 4.90 -4.85
C GLY A 114 4.31 6.04 -5.20
N GLY A 115 4.79 7.28 -5.11
CA GLY A 115 4.11 8.52 -5.52
C GLY A 115 4.83 9.20 -6.68
#